data_AF-A0A7X5N3R6-F1
#
_entry.id   AF-A0A7X5N3R6-F1
#
_cell.length_a   1.000
_cell.length_b   1.000
_cell.length_c   1.000
_cell.angle_alpha   90.00
_cell.angle_beta   90.00
_cell.angle_gamma   90.00
#
_symmetry.space_group_name_H-M   'P 1'
#
loop_
_entity.id
_entity.type
_entity.pdbx_description
1 polymer ?
#
loop_
_entity_poly.entity_id
_entity_poly.type
_entity_poly.pdbx_seq_one_letter_code
_entity_poly.pdbx_strand_id
1 'polypeptide(L)' 'MTGRFYDEWQIGDRIEHPIRRTVTETDNLLFSAMTHNPQPLHIDAEAAKASEFGQ' A
#
# COMPACT_ATOMS: atom_id res chain seq x y z
N MET A 1 -5.32 17.45 -6.62
CA MET A 1 -6.77 17.61 -6.84
C MET A 1 -7.31 18.29 -5.60
N THR A 2 -7.83 19.51 -5.73
CA THR A 2 -8.57 20.13 -4.63
C THR A 2 -9.81 19.28 -4.37
N GLY A 3 -10.13 19.00 -3.11
CA GLY A 3 -11.34 18.24 -2.77
C GLY A 3 -12.59 18.94 -3.32
N ARG A 4 -13.66 18.17 -3.53
CA ARG A 4 -14.99 18.68 -3.85
C ARG A 4 -15.82 18.80 -2.58
N PHE A 5 -16.71 19.80 -2.53
CA PHE A 5 -17.75 19.89 -1.51
C PHE A 5 -18.82 18.82 -1.74
N TYR A 6 -19.63 18.58 -0.71
CA TYR A 6 -20.65 17.53 -0.72
C TYR A 6 -21.61 17.65 -1.93
N ASP A 7 -22.08 18.87 -2.23
CA ASP A 7 -23.08 19.12 -3.28
C ASP A 7 -22.51 19.10 -4.71
N GLU A 8 -21.19 18.96 -4.86
CA GLU A 8 -20.52 18.90 -6.17
C GLU A 8 -20.36 17.46 -6.68
N TRP A 9 -20.74 16.46 -5.88
CA TRP A 9 -20.67 15.05 -6.25
C TRP A 9 -21.93 14.59 -6.97
N GLN A 10 -21.73 13.73 -7.97
CA GLN A 10 -22.78 13.04 -8.69
C GLN A 10 -22.56 11.53 -8.61
N ILE A 11 -23.66 10.77 -8.53
CA ILE A 11 -23.58 9.30 -8.57
C ILE A 11 -22.91 8.88 -9.87
N GLY A 12 -21.83 8.10 -9.74
CA GLY A 12 -21.02 7.65 -10.88
C GLY A 12 -19.72 8.44 -11.10
N ASP A 13 -19.49 9.51 -10.35
CA ASP A 13 -18.20 10.19 -10.33
C ASP A 13 -17.05 9.21 -10.04
N ARG A 14 -15.94 9.36 -10.77
CA ARG A 14 -14.71 8.60 -10.58
C ARG A 14 -13.54 9.54 -10.36
N ILE A 15 -12.78 9.29 -9.30
CA ILE A 15 -11.55 10.02 -9.01
C ILE A 15 -10.38 9.21 -9.57
N GLU A 16 -9.68 9.78 -10.54
CA GLU A 16 -8.36 9.26 -10.93
C GLU A 16 -7.28 9.96 -10.12
N HIS A 17 -6.57 9.21 -9.28
CA HIS A 17 -5.47 9.74 -8.50
C HIS A 17 -4.21 9.89 -9.37
N PRO A 18 -3.70 11.13 -9.58
CA PRO A 18 -2.60 11.36 -10.51
C PRO A 18 -1.24 10.94 -9.95
N ILE A 19 -1.10 10.91 -8.63
CA ILE A 19 0.17 10.56 -7.97
C ILE A 19 0.24 9.04 -7.86
N ARG A 20 1.30 8.47 -8.44
CA ARG A 20 1.67 7.06 -8.29
C ARG A 20 3.04 6.99 -7.63
N ARG A 21 3.26 5.97 -6.81
CA ARG A 21 4.53 5.77 -6.11
C ARG A 21 4.92 4.30 -6.21
N THR A 22 6.14 4.05 -6.68
CA THR A 22 6.71 2.70 -6.67
C THR A 22 6.92 2.26 -5.23
N VAL A 23 6.41 1.08 -4.89
CA VAL A 23 6.68 0.44 -3.60
C VAL A 23 8.06 -0.20 -3.67
N THR A 24 8.90 0.07 -2.68
CA THR A 24 10.22 -0.54 -2.51
C THR A 24 10.26 -1.36 -1.23
N GLU A 25 11.32 -2.15 -1.06
CA GLU A 25 11.57 -2.91 0.16
C GLU A 25 11.54 -2.03 1.42
N THR A 26 12.08 -0.81 1.34
CA THR A 26 12.08 0.16 2.44
C THR A 26 10.67 0.47 2.93
N ASP A 27 9.68 0.53 2.04
CA ASP A 27 8.30 0.84 2.43
C ASP A 27 7.68 -0.28 3.27
N ASN A 28 7.93 -1.53 2.86
CA ASN A 28 7.41 -2.69 3.56
C ASN A 28 8.05 -2.80 4.95
N LEU A 29 9.37 -2.59 5.04
CA LEU A 29 10.09 -2.56 6.30
C LEU A 29 9.58 -1.46 7.23
N LEU A 30 9.48 -0.22 6.74
CA LEU A 30 9.02 0.92 7.53
C LEU A 30 7.59 0.72 8.03
N PHE A 31 6.68 0.26 7.17
CA PHE A 31 5.29 0.03 7.56
C PHE A 31 5.16 -1.06 8.62
N SER A 32 5.89 -2.17 8.44
CA SER A 32 5.92 -3.28 9.42
C SER A 32 6.47 -2.82 10.77
N ALA A 33 7.53 -2.01 10.79
CA ALA A 33 8.10 -1.46 12.01
C ALA A 33 7.15 -0.46 12.70
N MET A 34 6.56 0.49 11.97
CA MET A 34 5.64 1.49 12.53
C MET A 34 4.39 0.85 13.16
N THR A 35 3.86 -0.18 12.50
CA THR A 35 2.66 -0.88 12.96
C THR A 35 2.93 -2.02 13.94
N HIS A 36 4.21 -2.31 14.23
CA HIS A 36 4.64 -3.46 15.02
C HIS A 36 4.05 -4.78 14.50
N ASN A 37 4.04 -4.96 13.17
CA ASN A 37 3.62 -6.20 12.53
C ASN A 37 4.84 -7.11 12.28
N PRO A 38 5.02 -8.22 13.04
CA PRO A 38 6.16 -9.10 12.89
C PRO A 38 5.93 -10.23 11.88
N GLN A 39 4.92 -10.14 11.00
CA GLN A 39 4.60 -11.18 10.02
C GLN A 39 5.81 -11.51 9.12
N PRO A 40 6.36 -12.74 9.16
CA PRO A 40 7.56 -13.12 8.41
C PRO A 40 7.48 -12.86 6.90
N LEU A 41 6.28 -12.97 6.31
CA LEU A 41 6.06 -12.66 4.89
C LEU A 41 6.48 -11.24 4.47
N HIS A 42 6.64 -10.30 5.41
CA HIS A 42 6.98 -8.91 5.11
C HIS A 42 8.42 -8.53 5.46
N ILE A 43 9.10 -9.32 6.30
CA ILE A 43 10.38 -8.95 6.91
C ILE A 43 11.43 -10.08 6.90
N ASP A 44 11.07 -11.27 6.43
CA ASP A 44 11.97 -12.42 6.30
C ASP A 44 11.92 -12.95 4.86
N ALA A 45 12.96 -12.65 4.10
CA ALA A 45 13.07 -13.04 2.70
C ALA A 45 13.17 -14.58 2.52
N GLU A 46 13.71 -15.33 3.47
CA GLU A 46 13.79 -16.79 3.36
C GLU A 46 12.43 -17.43 3.63
N ALA A 47 11.70 -16.94 4.63
CA ALA A 47 10.33 -17.38 4.87
C ALA A 47 9.40 -17.03 3.71
N ALA A 48 9.55 -15.83 3.12
CA ALA A 48 8.70 -15.37 2.03
C ALA A 48 8.92 -16.15 0.72
N LYS A 49 10.14 -16.60 0.41
CA LYS A 49 10.44 -17.51 -0.72
C LYS A 49 9.65 -18.82 -0.69
N ALA A 50 9.34 -19.32 0.51
CA ALA A 50 8.57 -20.56 0.67
C ALA A 50 7.05 -20.36 0.55
N SER A 51 6.59 -19.10 0.44
CA SER A 51 5.19 -18.76 0.27
C SER A 51 4.73 -18.93 -1.19
N GLU A 52 3.42 -18.82 -1.43
CA GLU A 52 2.85 -18.81 -2.78
C GLU A 52 3.32 -17.64 -3.65
N PHE A 53 3.85 -16.58 -3.03
CA PHE A 53 4.36 -15.39 -3.73
C PHE A 53 5.80 -15.56 -4.19
N GLY A 54 6.54 -16.52 -3.62
CA GLY A 54 7.93 -16.84 -3.97
C GLY A 54 8.96 -15.75 -3.62
N GLN A 55 8.53 -14.69 -2.92
CA GLN A 55 9.32 -13.54 -2.49
C GLN A 55 8.64 -12.82 -1.34
#